data_AF-A0AAV6VBW9-F1
#
_entry.id   AF-A0AAV6VBW9-F1
#
_cell.length_a   1.000
_cell.length_b   1.000
_cell.length_c   1.000
_cell.angle_alpha   90.00
_cell.angle_beta   90.00
_cell.angle_gamma   90.00
#
_symmetry.space_group_name_H-M   'P 1'
#
loop_
_entity.id
_entity.type
_entity.pdbx_description
1 polymer ?
#
loop_
_entity_poly.entity_id
_entity_poly.type
_entity_poly.pdbx_seq_one_letter_code
_entity_poly.pdbx_strand_id
1 'polypeptide(L)'
;MSPISSAQKYGKRWGAHCLTFWYWRPGQGNGSLSVLTRNENGKESQLWLEDRDVGMFWHFAQVTVDEIEAGAGADSRQKGRQ
;
A
#
# COMPACT_ATOMS: atom_id res chain seq x y z
N MET A 1 -2.56 0.45 28.40
CA MET A 1 -2.62 -0.33 27.15
C MET A 1 -3.20 0.58 26.09
N SER A 2 -2.37 1.10 25.18
CA SER A 2 -2.84 2.00 24.11
C SER A 2 -3.50 1.16 23.00
N PRO A 3 -4.65 1.56 22.46
CA PRO A 3 -5.26 0.84 21.36
C PRO A 3 -4.37 0.98 20.11
N ILE A 4 -4.07 -0.15 19.44
CA ILE A 4 -3.25 -0.25 18.22
C ILE A 4 -3.97 0.38 16.98
N SER A 5 -5.04 1.14 17.17
CA SER A 5 -5.90 1.65 16.10
C SER A 5 -6.18 3.15 16.22
N SER A 6 -5.14 3.97 16.37
CA SER A 6 -5.24 5.37 15.97
C SER A 6 -4.88 5.42 14.48
N ALA A 7 -5.85 5.73 13.62
CA ALA A 7 -5.57 6.01 12.22
C ALA A 7 -4.55 7.16 12.17
N GLN A 8 -3.32 6.85 11.76
CA GLN A 8 -2.23 7.81 11.74
C GLN A 8 -2.58 8.90 10.74
N LYS A 9 -2.90 10.11 11.22
CA LYS A 9 -3.11 11.28 10.36
C LYS A 9 -1.76 11.71 9.81
N TYR A 10 -1.42 11.28 8.61
CA TYR A 10 -0.31 11.82 7.85
C TYR A 10 -0.72 13.21 7.36
N GLY A 11 -0.38 14.24 8.13
CA GLY A 11 -0.79 15.60 7.85
C GLY A 11 0.08 16.26 6.79
N LYS A 12 -0.53 17.20 6.03
CA LYS A 12 0.07 18.13 5.04
C LYS A 12 1.42 18.77 5.42
N ARG A 13 1.80 18.69 6.69
CA ARG A 13 2.98 19.34 7.27
C ARG A 13 4.28 18.57 7.05
N TRP A 14 4.19 17.29 6.69
CA TRP A 14 5.34 16.39 6.63
C TRP A 14 5.70 15.87 5.23
N GLY A 15 4.97 16.31 4.19
CA GLY A 15 5.26 15.95 2.80
C GLY A 15 4.93 14.50 2.46
N ALA A 16 5.47 14.01 1.34
CA ALA A 16 5.29 12.62 0.92
C ALA A 16 5.94 11.67 1.92
N HIS A 17 5.20 10.63 2.31
CA HIS A 17 5.68 9.57 3.19
C HIS A 17 5.89 8.27 2.42
N CYS A 18 6.61 7.35 3.04
CA CYS A 18 6.89 6.05 2.46
C CYS A 18 6.44 4.96 3.42
N LEU A 19 5.33 4.29 3.10
CA LEU A 19 4.85 3.11 3.81
C LEU A 19 5.58 1.87 3.29
N THR A 20 6.29 1.16 4.16
CA THR A 20 6.95 -0.11 3.83
C THR A 20 6.36 -1.23 4.66
N PHE A 21 6.08 -2.37 4.04
CA PHE A 21 5.54 -3.54 4.75
C PHE A 21 5.95 -4.84 4.07
N TRP A 22 5.92 -5.91 4.84
CA TRP A 22 6.05 -7.27 4.34
C TRP A 22 4.68 -7.95 4.35
N TYR A 23 4.37 -8.74 3.32
CA TYR A 23 3.15 -9.52 3.23
C TYR A 23 3.43 -10.92 2.71
N TRP A 24 2.60 -11.89 3.11
CA TRP A 24 2.66 -13.26 2.62
C TRP A 24 1.25 -13.69 2.19
N ARG A 25 1.09 -14.03 0.90
CA ARG A 25 -0.18 -14.48 0.32
C ARG A 25 0.02 -15.67 -0.62
N PRO A 26 0.00 -16.90 -0.10
CA PRO A 26 0.29 -18.09 -0.89
C PRO A 26 -0.91 -18.57 -1.73
N GLY A 27 -0.85 -18.48 -3.06
CA GLY A 27 -1.73 -19.23 -3.97
C GLY A 27 -2.83 -18.44 -4.70
N GLN A 28 -3.47 -19.12 -5.67
CA GLN A 28 -4.59 -18.58 -6.46
C GLN A 28 -5.88 -18.51 -5.63
N GLY A 29 -6.53 -17.34 -5.61
CA GLY A 29 -7.87 -17.17 -5.03
C GLY A 29 -7.93 -16.59 -3.62
N ASN A 30 -6.82 -16.15 -3.03
CA ASN A 30 -6.78 -15.57 -1.68
C ASN A 30 -7.28 -14.12 -1.59
N GLY A 31 -8.13 -13.70 -2.53
CA GLY A 31 -8.59 -12.33 -2.67
C GLY A 31 -7.49 -11.35 -3.06
N SER A 32 -7.67 -10.07 -2.72
CA SER A 32 -6.74 -8.98 -3.03
C SER A 32 -6.29 -8.28 -1.75
N LEU A 33 -5.05 -7.79 -1.72
CA LEU A 33 -4.54 -6.94 -0.64
C LEU A 33 -4.40 -5.52 -1.16
N SER A 34 -5.01 -4.55 -0.49
CA SER A 34 -4.96 -3.16 -0.90
C SER A 34 -4.48 -2.24 0.23
N VAL A 35 -3.81 -1.17 -0.14
CA VAL A 35 -3.50 -0.04 0.74
C VAL A 35 -4.35 1.13 0.28
N LEU A 36 -5.21 1.61 1.18
CA LEU A 36 -6.11 2.74 0.94
C LEU A 36 -5.73 3.91 1.84
N THR A 37 -5.82 5.12 1.33
CA THR A 37 -5.92 6.33 2.14
C THR A 37 -7.38 6.71 2.30
N ARG A 38 -7.72 7.30 3.45
CA ARG A 38 -9.04 7.85 3.71
C ARG A 38 -8.87 9.29 4.18
N ASN A 39 -9.51 10.22 3.49
CA ASN A 39 -9.49 11.63 3.89
C ASN A 39 -10.50 11.90 5.01
N GLU A 40 -10.53 13.14 5.52
CA GLU A 40 -11.42 13.52 6.63
C GLU A 40 -12.91 13.45 6.26
N ASN A 41 -13.24 13.54 4.97
CA ASN A 41 -14.60 13.39 4.45
C ASN A 41 -14.99 11.91 4.25
N GLY A 42 -14.13 10.97 4.64
CA GLY A 42 -14.36 9.53 4.48
C GLY A 42 -14.16 9.01 3.06
N LYS A 43 -13.71 9.85 2.11
CA LYS A 43 -13.40 9.41 0.75
C LYS A 43 -12.13 8.58 0.76
N GLU A 44 -12.22 7.39 0.18
CA GLU A 44 -11.09 6.48 0.04
C GLU A 44 -10.38 6.65 -1.30
N SER A 45 -9.08 6.36 -1.33
CA SER A 45 -8.27 6.32 -2.54
C SER A 45 -7.29 5.16 -2.45
N GLN A 46 -7.24 4.33 -3.50
CA GLN A 46 -6.35 3.17 -3.53
C GLN A 46 -4.95 3.59 -3.96
N LEU A 47 -3.97 3.37 -3.09
CA LEU A 47 -2.56 3.61 -3.38
C LEU A 47 -1.86 2.38 -3.95
N TRP A 48 -2.30 1.18 -3.53
CA TRP A 48 -1.66 -0.07 -3.91
C TRP A 48 -2.66 -1.22 -3.88
N LEU A 49 -2.47 -2.18 -4.77
CA LEU A 49 -3.24 -3.41 -4.89
C LEU A 49 -2.32 -4.54 -5.35
N GLU A 50 -2.37 -5.67 -4.65
CA GLU A 50 -1.87 -6.95 -5.15
C GLU A 50 -3.01 -7.95 -5.19
N ASP A 51 -3.41 -8.31 -6.40
CA ASP A 51 -4.44 -9.29 -6.72
C ASP A 51 -3.85 -10.51 -7.45
N ARG A 52 -2.55 -10.49 -7.77
CA ARG A 52 -1.89 -11.60 -8.45
C ARG A 52 -1.41 -12.65 -7.46
N ASP A 53 -1.16 -13.84 -8.00
CA ASP A 53 -0.40 -14.90 -7.33
C ASP A 53 1.08 -14.55 -7.42
N VAL A 54 1.66 -14.19 -6.27
CA VAL A 54 3.07 -13.81 -6.14
C VAL A 54 3.95 -14.97 -5.64
N GLY A 55 3.34 -16.15 -5.43
CA GLY A 55 4.01 -17.33 -4.91
C GLY A 55 3.96 -17.46 -3.38
N MET A 56 4.69 -18.43 -2.86
CA MET A 56 4.60 -18.86 -1.46
C MET A 56 5.74 -18.33 -0.59
N PHE A 57 6.09 -17.05 -0.74
CA PHE A 57 7.19 -16.41 -0.01
C PHE A 57 6.78 -15.08 0.61
N TRP A 58 7.59 -14.55 1.52
CA TRP A 58 7.40 -13.19 2.01
C TRP A 58 7.78 -12.18 0.93
N HIS A 59 6.89 -11.21 0.70
CA HIS A 59 7.07 -10.14 -0.27
C HIS A 59 7.19 -8.80 0.45
N PHE A 60 8.14 -7.99 0.02
CA PHE A 60 8.29 -6.62 0.46
C PHE A 60 7.55 -5.68 -0.48
N ALA A 61 6.80 -4.75 0.07
CA ALA A 61 6.15 -3.67 -0.65
C ALA A 61 6.50 -2.31 -0.05
N GLN A 62 6.56 -1.32 -0.93
CA GLN A 62 6.78 0.07 -0.60
C GLN A 62 5.76 0.91 -1.35
N VAL A 63 5.08 1.80 -0.65
CA VAL A 63 4.00 2.64 -1.17
C VAL A 63 4.23 4.08 -0.74
N THR A 64 4.27 5.00 -1.69
CA THR A 64 4.28 6.43 -1.39
C THR A 64 2.90 6.83 -0.88
N VAL A 65 2.89 7.47 0.29
CA VAL A 65 1.71 8.06 0.90
C VAL A 65 1.90 9.57 0.87
N ASP A 66 1.54 10.14 -0.26
CA ASP A 66 1.35 11.57 -0.44
C ASP A 66 -0.15 11.86 -0.51
N GLU A 67 -0.52 13.11 -0.24
CA GLU A 67 -1.85 13.60 -0.55
C GLU A 67 -1.92 13.73 -2.09
N ILE A 68 -2.01 12.58 -2.77
CA ILE A 68 -2.09 12.50 -4.22
C ILE A 68 -3.44 13.10 -4.64
N GLU A 69 -3.43 14.33 -5.16
CA GLU A 69 -4.31 14.59 -6.29
C GLU A 69 -3.88 13.61 -7.39
N ALA A 70 -4.75 12.64 -7.70
CA ALA A 70 -4.52 11.46 -8.54
C ALA A 70 -3.30 11.55 -9.51
N GLY A 71 -2.21 10.82 -9.19
CA GLY A 71 -1.15 10.47 -10.14
C GLY A 71 0.29 10.75 -9.68
N ALA A 72 0.88 9.86 -8.88
CA ALA A 72 2.34 9.78 -8.75
C ALA A 72 2.84 8.34 -8.76
N GLY A 73 3.28 7.90 -9.94
CA GLY A 73 4.31 6.89 -10.21
C GLY A 73 4.29 5.58 -9.41
N ALA A 74 3.62 4.56 -9.95
CA ALA A 74 3.98 3.18 -9.64
C ALA A 74 5.36 2.87 -10.23
N ASP A 75 6.41 2.77 -9.40
CA ASP A 75 7.68 2.15 -9.80
C ASP A 75 7.48 0.63 -9.83
N SER A 76 6.95 0.13 -10.94
CA SER A 76 6.87 -1.30 -11.22
C SER A 76 8.24 -1.82 -11.68
N ARG A 77 9.15 -2.08 -10.74
CA ARG A 77 10.33 -2.92 -11.03
C ARG A 77 9.89 -4.37 -11.26
N GLN A 78 9.48 -4.68 -12.48
CA GLN A 78 9.45 -6.06 -12.97
C GLN A 78 10.90 -6.51 -13.20
N LYS A 79 11.39 -7.44 -12.38
CA LYS A 79 12.64 -8.14 -12.68
C LYS A 79 12.40 -9.03 -13.90
N GLY A 80 12.97 -8.63 -15.04
CA GLY A 80 12.95 -9.41 -16.27
C GLY A 80 13.48 -10.82 -16.03
N ARG A 81 12.73 -11.79 -16.53
CA ARG A 81 13.05 -13.21 -16.60
C ARG A 81 14.15 -13.41 -17.65
N GLN A 82 15.29 -13.98 -17.25
CA GLN A 82 16.12 -14.78 -18.16
C GLN A 82 15.53 -16.20 -18.21
#